data_AF-A0A1Q5XHS8-F1
#
_entry.id   AF-A0A1Q5XHS8-F1
#
_cell.length_a   1.000
_cell.length_b   1.000
_cell.length_c   1.000
_cell.angle_alpha   90.00
_cell.angle_beta   90.00
_cell.angle_gamma   90.00
#
_symmetry.space_group_name_H-M   'P 1'
#
loop_
_entity.id
_entity.type
_entity.pdbx_description
1 polymer ?
#
loop_
_entity_poly.entity_id
_entity_poly.type
_entity_poly.pdbx_seq_one_letter_code
_entity_poly.pdbx_strand_id
1 'polypeptide(L)'
;MPYVTYRGKNASLRLYSIRFEPAKPVLVQDKTVLEKLRDHPDFEVNEEKVIPLEDLTVVQLKDKAKKASIEGFADMKKPELIAALKTLEGGGVPNANNDTP
;
A
#
# COMPACT_ATOMS: atom_id res chain seq x y z
N MET A 1 2.08 -12.06 12.16
CA MET A 1 0.89 -11.47 12.83
C MET A 1 0.21 -10.61 11.77
N PRO A 2 -1.09 -10.80 11.50
CA PRO A 2 -1.74 -10.21 10.35
C PRO A 2 -2.04 -8.72 10.55
N TYR A 3 -1.89 -7.98 9.45
CA TYR A 3 -2.19 -6.56 9.36
C TYR A 3 -3.44 -6.38 8.51
N VAL A 4 -4.29 -5.45 8.92
CA VAL A 4 -5.50 -5.11 8.19
C VAL A 4 -5.41 -3.70 7.66
N THR A 5 -5.59 -3.54 6.36
CA THR A 5 -5.62 -2.25 5.68
C THR A 5 -7.04 -1.93 5.29
N TYR A 6 -7.54 -0.77 5.71
CA TYR A 6 -8.84 -0.28 5.28
C TYR A 6 -8.71 0.43 3.92
N ARG A 7 -9.57 0.05 2.97
CA ARG A 7 -9.61 0.56 1.59
C ARG A 7 -10.86 1.40 1.30
N GLY A 8 -11.70 1.63 2.30
CA GLY A 8 -12.90 2.45 2.12
C GLY A 8 -12.60 3.94 1.93
N LYS A 9 -13.59 4.68 1.44
CA LYS A 9 -13.46 6.10 1.05
C LYS A 9 -13.50 7.08 2.23
N ASN A 10 -13.81 6.61 3.45
CA ASN A 10 -13.91 7.46 4.64
C ASN A 10 -12.51 7.82 5.18
N ALA A 11 -12.37 9.04 5.73
CA ALA A 11 -11.11 9.50 6.33
C ALA A 11 -10.64 8.62 7.51
N SER A 12 -11.57 8.01 8.25
CA SER A 12 -11.28 6.92 9.16
C SER A 12 -12.55 6.15 9.48
N LEU A 13 -12.43 4.87 9.80
CA LEU A 13 -13.52 4.01 10.26
C LEU A 13 -13.15 3.42 11.61
N ARG A 14 -14.05 3.50 12.60
CA ARG A 14 -13.84 2.85 13.89
C ARG A 14 -14.69 1.59 13.97
N LEU A 15 -14.05 0.43 14.08
CA LEU A 15 -14.72 -0.86 14.14
C LEU A 15 -14.01 -1.75 15.17
N TYR A 16 -14.77 -2.51 15.98
CA TYR A 16 -14.22 -3.35 17.06
C TYR A 16 -13.30 -2.59 18.04
N SER A 17 -13.61 -1.31 18.30
CA SER A 17 -12.77 -0.38 19.07
C SER A 17 -11.38 -0.09 18.47
N ILE A 18 -11.12 -0.51 17.24
CA ILE A 18 -9.91 -0.20 16.48
C ILE A 18 -10.25 0.93 15.50
N ARG A 19 -9.35 1.92 15.39
CA ARG A 19 -9.46 2.97 14.38
C ARG A 19 -8.65 2.55 13.16
N PHE A 20 -9.33 2.45 12.03
CA PHE A 20 -8.74 2.19 10.73
C PHE A 20 -8.68 3.49 9.95
N GLU A 21 -7.49 3.81 9.46
CA GLU A 21 -7.26 4.90 8.52
C GLU A 21 -7.02 4.30 7.13
N PRO A 22 -7.51 4.95 6.07
CA PRO A 22 -7.31 4.46 4.71
C PRO A 22 -5.81 4.38 4.40
N ALA A 23 -5.40 3.31 3.71
CA ALA A 23 -4.02 3.04 3.35
C ALA A 23 -3.03 2.86 4.52
N LYS A 24 -3.49 2.77 5.78
CA LYS A 24 -2.64 2.45 6.93
C LYS A 24 -2.92 1.03 7.45
N PRO A 25 -1.91 0.15 7.47
CA PRO A 25 -2.04 -1.21 8.00
C PRO A 25 -2.10 -1.15 9.53
N VAL A 26 -3.14 -1.75 10.10
CA VAL A 26 -3.32 -1.87 11.54
C VAL A 26 -3.09 -3.31 11.97
N LEU A 27 -2.26 -3.51 13.00
CA LEU A 27 -2.03 -4.83 13.57
C LEU A 27 -3.28 -5.29 14.31
N VAL A 28 -3.90 -6.36 13.84
CA VAL A 28 -5.07 -6.95 14.50
C VAL A 28 -4.67 -8.34 14.98
N GLN A 29 -4.62 -8.52 16.31
CA GLN A 29 -4.26 -9.79 16.93
C GLN A 29 -5.46 -10.72 17.14
N ASP A 30 -6.66 -10.14 17.15
CA ASP A 30 -7.90 -10.87 17.44
C ASP A 30 -8.37 -11.65 16.19
N LYS A 31 -8.40 -12.99 16.31
CA LYS A 31 -8.78 -13.90 15.22
C LYS A 31 -10.23 -13.69 14.78
N THR A 32 -11.15 -13.50 15.72
CA THR A 32 -12.57 -13.27 15.42
C THR A 32 -12.75 -11.98 14.65
N VAL A 33 -12.02 -10.93 15.02
CA VAL A 33 -12.03 -9.66 14.30
C VAL A 33 -11.46 -9.82 12.88
N LEU A 34 -10.34 -10.53 12.72
CA LEU A 34 -9.76 -10.83 11.40
C LEU A 34 -10.71 -11.61 10.48
N GLU A 35 -11.48 -12.55 11.03
CA GLU A 35 -12.50 -13.31 10.31
C GLU A 35 -13.68 -12.44 9.86
N LYS A 36 -14.04 -11.43 10.64
CA LYS A 36 -15.08 -10.46 10.25
C LYS A 36 -14.55 -9.45 9.23
N LEU A 37 -13.29 -9.03 9.35
CA LEU A 37 -12.68 -8.06 8.45
C LEU A 37 -12.35 -8.67 7.08
N ARG A 38 -11.96 -9.96 7.01
CA ARG A 38 -11.74 -10.63 5.71
C ARG A 38 -13.00 -10.76 4.86
N ASP A 39 -14.17 -10.83 5.51
CA ASP A 39 -15.47 -10.92 4.84
C ASP A 39 -15.95 -9.55 4.33
N HIS A 40 -15.30 -8.47 4.78
CA HIS A 40 -15.70 -7.11 4.48
C HIS A 40 -14.94 -6.56 3.26
N PRO A 41 -15.63 -6.11 2.20
CA PRO A 41 -14.98 -5.70 0.94
C PRO A 41 -14.08 -4.46 1.08
N ASP A 42 -14.37 -3.58 2.05
CA ASP A 42 -13.53 -2.43 2.37
C ASP A 42 -12.26 -2.74 3.17
N PHE A 43 -11.97 -4.00 3.51
CA PHE A 43 -10.81 -4.38 4.31
C PHE A 43 -9.96 -5.45 3.63
N GLU A 44 -8.65 -5.28 3.74
CA GLU A 44 -7.66 -6.20 3.20
C GLU A 44 -6.81 -6.74 4.34
N VAL A 45 -6.95 -8.04 4.63
CA VAL A 45 -6.19 -8.74 5.67
C VAL A 45 -4.95 -9.36 5.02
N ASN A 46 -3.78 -8.87 5.38
CA ASN A 46 -2.49 -9.37 4.91
C ASN A 46 -1.76 -10.08 6.07
N GLU A 47 -1.23 -11.28 5.83
CA GLU A 47 -0.49 -12.04 6.85
C GLU A 47 0.87 -11.42 7.22
N GLU A 48 1.38 -10.55 6.33
CA GLU A 48 2.58 -9.75 6.50
C GLU A 48 2.27 -8.25 6.61
N LYS A 49 3.22 -7.49 7.20
CA LYS A 49 3.11 -6.04 7.31
C LYS A 49 3.25 -5.42 5.92
N VAL A 50 2.11 -5.17 5.25
CA VAL A 50 2.08 -4.35 4.04
C VAL A 50 2.29 -2.89 4.44
N ILE A 51 3.55 -2.50 4.65
CA ILE A 51 3.91 -1.11 4.91
C ILE A 51 3.56 -0.32 3.65
N PRO A 52 2.67 0.70 3.75
CA PRO A 52 2.35 1.52 2.62
C PRO A 52 3.63 2.22 2.20
N LEU A 53 3.84 2.29 0.89
CA LEU A 53 5.02 2.92 0.30
C LEU A 53 5.24 4.35 0.85
N GLU A 54 4.16 5.02 1.23
CA GLU A 54 4.13 6.34 1.86
C GLU A 54 4.90 6.42 3.19
N ASP A 55 4.89 5.34 3.95
CA ASP A 55 5.57 5.23 5.24
C ASP A 55 7.03 4.75 5.08
N LEU A 56 7.38 4.22 3.90
CA LEU A 56 8.76 3.83 3.59
C LEU A 56 9.66 5.06 3.37
N THR A 57 10.93 4.91 3.72
CA THR A 57 11.95 5.93 3.45
C THR A 57 12.31 5.95 1.96
N VAL A 58 12.84 7.07 1.46
CA VAL A 58 13.29 7.19 0.06
C VAL A 58 14.26 6.07 -0.31
N VAL A 59 15.14 5.68 0.61
CA VAL A 59 16.11 4.59 0.39
C VAL A 59 15.38 3.26 0.18
N GLN A 60 14.39 2.93 1.02
CA GLN A 60 13.62 1.69 0.88
C GLN A 60 12.72 1.71 -0.36
N LEU A 61 12.17 2.87 -0.70
CA LEU A 61 11.41 3.06 -1.94
C LEU A 61 12.29 2.88 -3.17
N LYS A 62 13.52 3.41 -3.16
CA LYS A 62 14.50 3.19 -4.22
C LYS A 62 14.89 1.71 -4.33
N ASP A 63 15.07 1.02 -3.21
CA ASP A 63 15.36 -0.42 -3.21
C ASP A 63 14.20 -1.25 -3.80
N LYS A 64 12.97 -0.94 -3.40
CA LYS A 64 11.76 -1.53 -4.00
C LYS A 64 11.65 -1.19 -5.48
N ALA A 65 11.87 0.07 -5.88
CA ALA A 65 11.80 0.50 -7.27
C ALA A 65 12.87 -0.17 -8.14
N LYS A 66 14.07 -0.37 -7.59
CA LYS A 66 15.14 -1.15 -8.20
C LYS A 66 14.74 -2.62 -8.38
N LYS A 67 14.15 -3.23 -7.35
CA LYS A 67 13.63 -4.61 -7.42
C LYS A 67 12.49 -4.75 -8.43
N ALA A 68 11.66 -3.72 -8.54
CA ALA A 68 10.56 -3.65 -9.50
C ALA A 68 11.02 -3.14 -10.89
N SER A 69 12.33 -2.91 -11.07
CA SER A 69 12.95 -2.48 -12.32
C SER A 69 12.35 -1.20 -12.92
N ILE A 70 12.01 -0.22 -12.07
CA ILE A 70 11.48 1.10 -12.46
C ILE A 70 12.63 1.95 -13.03
N GLU A 71 12.54 2.36 -14.28
CA GLU A 71 13.51 3.29 -14.88
C GLU A 71 13.34 4.71 -14.32
N GLY A 72 14.45 5.42 -14.09
CA GLY A 72 14.42 6.77 -13.51
C GLY A 72 14.18 6.85 -12.01
N PHE A 73 14.08 5.71 -11.29
CA PHE A 73 13.86 5.68 -9.84
C PHE A 73 14.94 6.41 -9.03
N ALA A 74 16.15 6.55 -9.58
CA ALA A 74 17.26 7.25 -8.93
C ALA A 74 17.02 8.76 -8.82
N ASP A 75 16.38 9.36 -9.83
CA ASP A 75 16.04 10.80 -9.91
C ASP A 75 14.66 11.12 -9.31
N MET A 76 13.80 10.11 -9.16
CA MET A 76 12.45 10.28 -8.60
C MET A 76 12.46 10.67 -7.11
N LYS A 77 11.54 11.58 -6.74
CA LYS A 77 11.28 11.98 -5.35
C LYS A 77 10.42 10.94 -4.62
N LYS A 78 10.37 11.02 -3.28
CA LYS A 78 9.53 10.15 -2.43
C LYS A 78 8.12 9.90 -3.00
N PRO A 79 7.30 10.94 -3.31
CA PRO A 79 5.95 10.72 -3.85
C PRO A 79 5.95 10.04 -5.23
N GLU A 80 6.94 10.28 -6.07
CA GLU A 80 7.01 9.66 -7.41
C GLU A 80 7.38 8.18 -7.34
N LEU A 81 8.33 7.82 -6.48
CA LEU A 81 8.66 6.42 -6.21
C LEU A 81 7.44 5.66 -5.67
N ILE A 82 6.68 6.29 -4.77
CA ILE A 82 5.45 5.72 -4.22
C ILE A 82 4.42 5.51 -5.33
N ALA A 83 4.21 6.51 -6.18
CA ALA A 83 3.26 6.43 -7.28
C ALA A 83 3.65 5.31 -8.25
N ALA A 84 4.90 5.28 -8.71
CA ALA A 84 5.40 4.27 -9.65
C ALA A 84 5.30 2.85 -9.07
N LEU A 85 5.64 2.68 -7.78
CA LEU A 85 5.49 1.40 -7.08
C LEU A 85 4.02 1.01 -6.86
N LYS A 86 3.12 1.95 -6.55
CA LYS A 86 1.67 1.69 -6.47
C LYS A 86 1.08 1.29 -7.82
N THR A 87 1.53 1.91 -8.92
CA THR A 87 1.10 1.56 -10.27
C THR A 87 1.49 0.12 -10.63
N LEU A 88 2.67 -0.33 -10.16
CA LEU A 88 3.14 -1.69 -10.33
C LEU A 88 2.40 -2.71 -9.44
N GLU A 89 2.23 -2.43 -8.14
CA GLU A 89 1.55 -3.37 -7.21
C GLU A 89 0.02 -3.39 -7.41
N GLY A 90 -0.56 -2.33 -7.98
CA GLY A 90 -2.01 -2.17 -8.15
C GLY A 90 -2.61 -2.76 -9.43
N GLY A 91 -1.81 -3.39 -10.30
CA GLY A 91 -2.30 -4.09 -11.49
C GLY A 91 -3.10 -3.21 -12.46
N GLY A 92 -2.42 -2.37 -13.23
CA GLY A 92 -3.06 -1.59 -14.29
C GLY A 92 -2.07 -0.94 -15.24
N VAL A 93 -1.60 -1.75 -16.21
CA VAL A 93 -1.09 -1.47 -17.58
C VAL A 93 -0.29 -0.19 -17.91
N PRO A 94 0.73 -0.32 -18.78
CA PRO A 94 1.84 0.60 -18.89
C PRO A 94 1.47 1.84 -19.69
N ASN A 95 1.81 3.03 -19.19
CA ASN A 95 1.97 4.17 -20.07
C ASN A 95 3.46 4.40 -20.32
N ALA A 96 4.00 3.61 -21.25
CA ALA A 96 5.21 3.94 -21.97
C ALA A 96 4.87 5.00 -23.02
N ASN A 97 4.65 6.24 -22.60
CA ASN A 97 4.75 7.39 -23.50
C ASN A 97 6.11 8.03 -23.24
N ASN A 98 7.14 7.35 -23.74
CA ASN A 98 8.41 7.98 -24.05
C ASN A 98 8.21 8.65 -25.42
N ASP A 99 7.50 9.79 -25.41
CA ASP A 99 7.44 10.68 -26.57
C ASP A 99 8.61 11.64 -26.41
N THR A 100 9.64 11.43 -27.22
CA THR A 100 10.79 12.32 -27.38
C THR A 100 11.16 12.32 -28.86
N PRO A 101 11.53 13.48 -29.42
CA PRO A 101 10.69 14.56 -29.94
C PRO A 101 10.32 14.42 -31.42
#